data_AF-A0A7W1NR43-F1
#
_entry.id   AF-A0A7W1NR43-F1
#
_cell.length_a   1.000
_cell.length_b   1.000
_cell.length_c   1.000
_cell.angle_alpha   90.00
_cell.angle_beta   90.00
_cell.angle_gamma   90.00
#
_symmetry.space_group_name_H-M   'P 1'
#
loop_
_entity.id
_entity.type
_entity.pdbx_description
1 polymer ?
#
loop_
_entity_poly.entity_id
_entity_poly.type
_entity_poly.pdbx_seq_one_letter_code
_entity_poly.pdbx_strand_id
1 'polypeptide(L)'
;MASTPYTLGGFIFDLMTKQKLNNVSLAAIAGVSEGVIRNLLKHGIDMRAKDPDPRTLRLVADALEVDAMMLFRLAGYLPPQSDANSVRAEYLADVFDELPPEKQDAILGVLEAMSDKVDRKATIRAIREEPHSPLTGFDLVNPGIARLMANQLMAHYQMTDPSDADRIEPDVFVINNKWKDIPSKAQERIKALIRHKLSLNYNPTMVDPEWRD
;
A
#
# COMPACT_ATOMS: atom_id res chain seq x y z
N MET A 1 16.46 19.54 7.02
CA MET A 1 15.49 20.35 6.23
C MET A 1 14.16 19.63 6.32
N ALA A 2 13.12 20.27 6.88
CA ALA A 2 11.81 19.64 7.00
C ALA A 2 11.22 19.43 5.60
N SER A 3 10.89 18.19 5.26
CA SER A 3 10.26 17.82 3.99
C SER A 3 8.88 18.46 3.95
N THR A 4 8.68 19.47 3.11
CA THR A 4 7.38 20.12 2.91
C THR A 4 6.35 19.08 2.50
N PRO A 5 5.11 19.10 3.04
CA PRO A 5 4.05 18.19 2.62
C PRO A 5 3.77 18.35 1.12
N TYR A 6 3.50 17.24 0.42
CA TYR A 6 3.29 17.24 -1.03
C TYR A 6 1.89 17.83 -1.22
N THR A 7 1.84 19.02 -1.78
CA THR A 7 0.59 19.72 -2.03
C THR A 7 -0.06 19.15 -3.27
N LEU A 8 -1.39 19.26 -3.39
CA LEU A 8 -2.10 18.88 -4.62
C LEU A 8 -1.46 19.54 -5.85
N GLY A 9 -1.16 20.84 -5.75
CA GLY A 9 -0.55 21.59 -6.84
C GLY A 9 0.84 21.09 -7.23
N GLY A 10 1.68 20.73 -6.25
CA GLY A 10 3.00 20.15 -6.51
C GLY A 10 2.91 18.78 -7.20
N PHE A 11 2.00 17.93 -6.73
CA PHE A 11 1.78 16.61 -7.33
C PHE A 11 1.36 16.69 -8.81
N ILE A 12 0.38 17.54 -9.12
CA ILE A 12 -0.08 17.76 -10.50
C ILE A 12 1.06 18.33 -11.36
N PHE A 13 1.83 19.28 -10.85
CA PHE A 13 2.96 19.88 -11.58
C PHE A 13 4.01 18.84 -12.00
N ASP A 14 4.34 17.91 -11.11
CA ASP A 14 5.33 16.88 -11.41
C ASP A 14 4.82 15.90 -12.46
N LEU A 15 3.55 15.49 -12.39
CA LEU A 15 2.93 14.64 -13.42
C LEU A 15 2.92 15.34 -14.78
N MET A 16 2.54 16.62 -14.82
CA MET A 16 2.60 17.43 -16.05
C MET A 16 4.01 17.46 -16.62
N THR A 17 5.03 17.67 -15.78
CA THR A 17 6.43 17.71 -16.20
C THR A 17 6.86 16.37 -16.80
N LYS A 18 6.51 15.24 -16.16
CA LYS A 18 6.81 13.89 -16.66
C LYS A 18 6.15 13.61 -18.02
N GLN A 19 4.90 14.03 -18.19
CA GLN A 19 4.14 13.84 -19.43
C GLN A 19 4.40 14.95 -20.47
N LYS A 20 5.29 15.90 -20.18
CA LYS A 20 5.60 17.08 -21.03
C LYS A 20 4.36 17.92 -21.37
N LEU A 21 3.40 17.98 -20.44
CA LEU A 21 2.20 18.80 -20.54
C LEU A 21 2.45 20.19 -19.94
N ASN A 22 1.80 21.20 -20.53
CA ASN A 22 1.67 22.53 -19.96
C ASN A 22 0.21 22.79 -19.55
N ASN A 23 -0.08 23.94 -18.94
CA ASN A 23 -1.42 24.26 -18.45
C ASN A 23 -2.48 24.19 -19.55
N VAL A 24 -2.14 24.64 -20.76
CA VAL A 24 -3.05 24.67 -21.92
C VAL A 24 -3.33 23.27 -22.41
N SER A 25 -2.30 22.43 -22.55
CA SER A 25 -2.47 21.05 -23.03
C SER A 25 -3.24 20.20 -22.02
N LEU A 26 -2.94 20.31 -20.71
CA LEU A 26 -3.69 19.59 -19.69
C LEU A 26 -5.16 20.05 -19.65
N ALA A 27 -5.41 21.35 -19.72
CA ALA A 27 -6.77 21.88 -19.76
C ALA A 27 -7.57 21.34 -20.96
N ALA A 28 -6.93 21.28 -22.14
CA ALA A 28 -7.53 20.74 -23.35
C ALA A 28 -7.87 19.24 -23.22
N ILE A 29 -6.97 18.42 -22.66
CA ILE A 29 -7.19 16.98 -22.47
C ILE A 29 -8.29 16.73 -21.43
N ALA A 30 -8.23 17.43 -20.30
CA ALA A 30 -9.21 17.28 -19.22
C ALA A 30 -10.59 17.90 -19.54
N GLY A 31 -10.72 18.65 -20.63
CA GLY A 31 -11.97 19.34 -20.98
C GLY A 31 -12.35 20.44 -19.98
N VAL A 32 -11.37 21.13 -19.39
CA VAL A 32 -11.55 22.23 -18.44
C VAL A 32 -10.87 23.51 -18.94
N SER A 33 -11.10 24.64 -18.29
CA SER A 33 -10.40 25.88 -18.65
C SER A 33 -8.98 25.93 -18.10
N GLU A 34 -8.06 26.60 -18.80
CA GLU A 34 -6.68 26.80 -18.33
C GLU A 34 -6.63 27.49 -16.95
N GLY A 35 -7.59 28.38 -16.68
CA GLY A 35 -7.73 29.03 -15.37
C GLY A 35 -7.98 28.05 -14.23
N VAL A 36 -8.71 26.95 -14.49
CA VAL A 36 -8.95 25.89 -13.51
C VAL A 36 -7.64 25.15 -13.19
N ILE A 37 -6.84 24.80 -14.21
CA ILE A 37 -5.54 24.17 -14.02
C ILE A 37 -4.59 25.08 -13.24
N ARG A 38 -4.52 26.38 -13.58
CA ARG A 38 -3.71 27.34 -12.81
C ARG A 38 -4.13 27.45 -11.34
N ASN A 39 -5.42 27.34 -11.05
CA ASN A 39 -5.91 27.37 -9.67
C ASN A 39 -5.58 26.08 -8.91
N LEU A 40 -5.70 24.92 -9.56
CA LEU A 40 -5.28 23.63 -8.99
C LEU A 40 -3.81 23.61 -8.61
N LEU A 41 -2.94 24.14 -9.48
CA LEU A 41 -1.50 24.21 -9.23
C LEU A 41 -1.13 25.08 -8.03
N LYS A 42 -2.02 25.99 -7.61
CA LYS A 42 -1.83 26.81 -6.41
C LYS A 42 -2.28 26.10 -5.14
N HIS A 43 -3.06 25.03 -5.23
CA HIS A 43 -3.65 24.37 -4.07
C HIS A 43 -2.57 23.74 -3.17
N GLY A 44 -2.60 24.10 -1.89
CA GLY A 44 -1.59 23.77 -0.88
C GLY A 44 -0.31 24.61 -0.92
N ILE A 45 -0.10 25.45 -1.95
CA ILE A 45 1.02 26.40 -2.05
C ILE A 45 0.57 27.81 -1.64
N ASP A 46 -0.57 28.25 -2.18
CA ASP A 46 -1.23 29.51 -1.84
C ASP A 46 -2.38 29.23 -0.87
N MET A 47 -2.31 29.80 0.34
CA MET A 47 -3.35 29.66 1.38
C MET A 47 -4.70 30.28 0.97
N ARG A 48 -4.73 31.10 -0.09
CA ARG A 48 -5.94 31.70 -0.65
C ARG A 48 -6.44 30.99 -1.91
N ALA A 49 -5.80 29.89 -2.32
CA ALA A 49 -6.28 29.09 -3.44
C ALA A 49 -7.70 28.58 -3.13
N LYS A 50 -8.58 28.69 -4.12
CA LYS A 50 -9.93 28.13 -4.01
C LYS A 50 -9.84 26.60 -4.05
N ASP A 51 -10.64 25.93 -3.23
CA ASP A 51 -10.75 24.48 -3.29
C ASP A 51 -11.28 24.02 -4.66
N PRO A 52 -10.62 23.04 -5.28
CA PRO A 52 -11.06 22.49 -6.56
C PRO A 52 -12.32 21.67 -6.37
N ASP A 53 -13.28 21.76 -7.28
CA ASP A 53 -14.49 20.95 -7.18
C ASP A 53 -14.20 19.46 -7.52
N PRO A 54 -14.96 18.51 -6.96
CA PRO A 54 -14.76 17.09 -7.19
C PRO A 54 -14.76 16.64 -8.65
N ARG A 55 -15.59 17.27 -9.50
CA ARG A 55 -15.70 16.92 -10.91
C ARG A 55 -14.43 17.31 -11.66
N THR A 56 -13.91 18.51 -11.39
CA THR A 56 -12.61 18.96 -11.91
C THR A 56 -11.48 18.00 -11.52
N LEU A 57 -11.43 17.58 -10.25
CA LEU A 57 -10.41 16.62 -9.80
C LEU A 57 -10.48 15.30 -10.56
N ARG A 58 -11.69 14.78 -10.80
CA ARG A 58 -11.88 13.56 -11.57
C ARG A 58 -11.39 13.71 -13.01
N LEU A 59 -11.79 14.79 -13.69
CA LEU A 59 -11.38 15.06 -15.08
C LEU A 59 -9.87 15.22 -15.23
N VAL A 60 -9.23 15.89 -14.26
CA VAL A 60 -7.77 16.05 -14.26
C VAL A 60 -7.04 14.75 -13.94
N ALA A 61 -7.59 13.91 -13.05
CA ALA A 61 -7.04 12.59 -12.79
C ALA A 61 -7.10 11.69 -14.04
N ASP A 62 -8.25 11.67 -14.73
CA ASP A 62 -8.42 10.92 -15.97
C ASP A 62 -7.45 11.42 -17.06
N ALA A 63 -7.26 12.73 -17.18
CA ALA A 63 -6.33 13.33 -18.15
C ALA A 63 -4.85 13.06 -17.87
N LEU A 64 -4.49 12.83 -16.60
CA LEU A 64 -3.13 12.51 -16.17
C LEU A 64 -2.93 11.00 -16.01
N GLU A 65 -3.95 10.18 -16.28
CA GLU A 65 -3.93 8.72 -16.11
C GLU A 65 -3.52 8.30 -14.68
N VAL A 66 -4.06 8.99 -13.66
CA VAL A 66 -3.84 8.66 -12.24
C VAL A 66 -5.13 8.38 -11.50
N ASP A 67 -5.04 7.67 -10.36
CA ASP A 67 -6.22 7.44 -9.52
C ASP A 67 -6.76 8.76 -8.95
N ALA A 68 -8.02 9.05 -9.26
CA ALA A 68 -8.73 10.22 -8.74
C ALA A 68 -8.77 10.25 -7.22
N MET A 69 -8.79 9.09 -6.55
CA MET A 69 -8.76 8.98 -5.09
C MET A 69 -7.54 9.69 -4.48
N MET A 70 -6.41 9.63 -5.18
CA MET A 70 -5.17 10.30 -4.80
C MET A 70 -5.34 11.82 -4.79
N LEU A 71 -5.94 12.38 -5.84
CA LEU A 71 -6.21 13.83 -5.92
C LEU A 71 -7.25 14.26 -4.88
N PHE A 72 -8.28 13.44 -4.61
CA PHE A 72 -9.26 13.72 -3.55
C PHE A 72 -8.64 13.79 -2.16
N ARG A 73 -7.71 12.88 -1.83
CA ARG A 73 -6.97 12.90 -0.56
C ARG A 73 -6.07 14.12 -0.46
N LEU A 74 -5.32 14.45 -1.51
CA LEU A 74 -4.44 15.62 -1.54
C LEU A 74 -5.21 16.95 -1.46
N ALA A 75 -6.44 16.97 -2.00
CA ALA A 75 -7.36 18.09 -1.88
C ALA A 75 -8.06 18.18 -0.51
N GLY A 76 -7.89 17.17 0.36
CA GLY A 76 -8.50 17.13 1.69
C GLY A 76 -9.96 16.68 1.72
N TYR A 77 -10.52 16.22 0.59
CA TYR A 77 -11.89 15.69 0.54
C TYR A 77 -12.06 14.35 1.25
N LEU A 78 -10.97 13.59 1.37
CA LEU A 78 -10.96 12.29 2.02
C LEU A 78 -9.90 12.29 3.12
N PRO A 79 -10.18 11.70 4.28
CA PRO A 79 -9.18 11.54 5.31
C PRO A 79 -8.04 10.64 4.79
N PRO A 80 -6.78 10.88 5.22
CA PRO A 80 -5.75 9.88 5.05
C PRO A 80 -6.22 8.61 5.78
N GLN A 81 -6.36 7.49 5.07
CA GLN A 81 -6.74 6.22 5.69
C GLN A 81 -5.73 5.88 6.80
N SER A 82 -6.21 5.49 7.97
CA SER A 82 -5.43 5.14 9.17
C SER A 82 -4.46 3.97 8.99
N ASP A 83 -4.64 3.25 7.90
CA ASP A 83 -4.06 1.98 7.51
C ASP A 83 -3.64 1.98 6.03
N ALA A 84 -3.88 3.08 5.31
CA ALA A 84 -3.29 3.26 3.99
C ALA A 84 -1.94 3.94 4.10
N ASN A 85 -0.99 3.38 3.38
CA ASN A 85 0.24 4.03 3.03
C ASN A 85 -0.07 5.44 2.51
N SER A 86 0.71 6.44 2.94
CA SER A 86 0.59 7.78 2.34
C SER A 86 0.73 7.68 0.83
N VAL A 87 0.14 8.60 0.07
CA VAL A 87 0.29 8.68 -1.41
C VAL A 87 1.77 8.56 -1.84
N ARG A 88 2.68 9.14 -1.05
CA ARG A 88 4.13 9.04 -1.30
C ARG A 88 4.66 7.62 -1.12
N ALA A 89 4.17 6.91 -0.10
CA ALA A 89 4.59 5.56 0.19
C ALA A 89 4.05 4.57 -0.85
N GLU A 90 2.86 4.82 -1.40
CA GLU A 90 2.30 4.06 -2.53
C GLU A 90 3.15 4.27 -3.79
N TYR A 91 3.35 5.53 -4.22
CA TYR A 91 4.23 5.83 -5.35
C TYR A 91 5.67 5.32 -5.14
N LEU A 92 6.20 5.42 -3.92
CA LEU A 92 7.53 4.89 -3.61
C LEU A 92 7.57 3.37 -3.74
N ALA A 93 6.52 2.65 -3.34
CA ALA A 93 6.44 1.20 -3.49
C ALA A 93 6.48 0.80 -4.97
N ASP A 94 5.66 1.45 -5.81
CA ASP A 94 5.64 1.20 -7.26
C ASP A 94 7.03 1.44 -7.89
N VAL A 95 7.64 2.58 -7.59
CA VAL A 95 8.98 2.91 -8.11
C VAL A 95 10.04 1.96 -7.56
N PHE A 96 9.92 1.55 -6.30
CA PHE A 96 10.90 0.67 -5.65
C PHE A 96 11.00 -0.68 -6.37
N ASP A 97 9.87 -1.27 -6.77
CA ASP A 97 9.83 -2.55 -7.48
C ASP A 97 10.47 -2.49 -8.87
N GLU A 98 10.49 -1.31 -9.52
CA GLU A 98 11.15 -1.09 -10.80
C GLU A 98 12.67 -0.86 -10.69
N LEU A 99 13.20 -0.65 -9.49
CA LEU A 99 14.62 -0.36 -9.31
C LEU A 99 15.50 -1.62 -9.46
N PRO A 100 16.72 -1.49 -10.00
CA PRO A 100 17.73 -2.53 -9.91
C PRO A 100 18.00 -2.95 -8.45
N PRO A 101 18.33 -4.23 -8.18
CA PRO A 101 18.52 -4.76 -6.83
C PRO A 101 19.50 -3.96 -5.96
N GLU A 102 20.57 -3.41 -6.56
CA GLU A 102 21.57 -2.63 -5.83
C GLU A 102 21.00 -1.31 -5.29
N LYS A 103 20.02 -0.72 -6.01
CA LYS A 103 19.35 0.51 -5.58
C LYS A 103 18.26 0.23 -4.54
N GLN A 104 17.56 -0.90 -4.66
CA GLN A 104 16.63 -1.36 -3.64
C GLN A 104 17.36 -1.57 -2.30
N ASP A 105 18.51 -2.27 -2.31
CA ASP A 105 19.33 -2.47 -1.11
C ASP A 105 19.82 -1.14 -0.51
N ALA A 106 20.26 -0.19 -1.35
CA ALA A 106 20.69 1.12 -0.88
C ALA A 106 19.56 1.88 -0.15
N ILE A 107 18.34 1.85 -0.69
CA ILE A 107 17.17 2.48 -0.05
C ILE A 107 16.85 1.78 1.28
N LEU A 108 16.86 0.44 1.32
CA LEU A 108 16.66 -0.32 2.55
C LEU A 108 17.72 0.01 3.60
N GLY A 109 18.99 0.15 3.20
CA GLY A 109 20.07 0.55 4.11
C GLY A 109 19.87 1.94 4.72
N VAL A 110 19.35 2.90 3.94
CA VAL A 110 18.96 4.22 4.46
C VAL A 110 17.81 4.10 5.46
N LEU A 111 16.78 3.32 5.14
CA LEU A 111 15.65 3.08 6.05
C LEU A 111 16.09 2.40 7.36
N GLU A 112 17.03 1.45 7.30
CA GLU A 112 17.63 0.80 8.46
C GLU A 112 18.37 1.84 9.34
N ALA A 113 19.18 2.70 8.73
CA ALA A 113 19.95 3.72 9.43
C ALA A 113 19.04 4.77 10.09
N MET A 114 17.92 5.12 9.45
CA MET A 114 16.97 6.13 9.92
C MET A 114 15.95 5.60 10.94
N SER A 115 15.77 4.28 11.06
CA SER A 115 14.81 3.71 12.01
C SER A 115 15.32 3.84 13.45
N ASP A 116 14.51 4.37 14.37
CA ASP A 116 14.87 4.38 15.80
C ASP A 116 14.46 3.09 16.53
N LYS A 117 13.55 2.31 15.93
CA LYS A 117 13.02 1.08 16.53
C LYS A 117 13.92 -0.10 16.20
N VAL A 118 14.39 -0.80 17.25
CA VAL A 118 15.26 -1.98 17.14
C VAL A 118 14.60 -3.08 16.30
N ASP A 119 13.33 -3.38 16.55
CA ASP A 119 12.59 -4.41 15.81
C ASP A 119 12.51 -4.09 14.31
N ARG A 120 12.27 -2.82 13.98
CA ARG A 120 12.19 -2.37 12.59
C ARG A 120 13.55 -2.44 11.88
N LYS A 121 14.66 -2.15 12.58
CA LYS A 121 16.01 -2.37 12.03
C LYS A 121 16.27 -3.83 11.71
N ALA A 122 15.90 -4.72 12.64
CA ALA A 122 16.06 -6.16 12.45
C ALA A 122 15.23 -6.67 11.26
N THR A 123 13.98 -6.22 11.12
CA THR A 123 13.14 -6.49 9.95
C THR A 123 13.80 -6.04 8.65
N ILE A 124 14.25 -4.78 8.57
CA ILE A 124 14.85 -4.23 7.34
C ILE A 124 16.12 -5.00 7.00
N ARG A 125 16.96 -5.32 7.98
CA ARG A 125 18.17 -6.12 7.78
C ARG A 125 17.87 -7.52 7.23
N ALA A 126 16.87 -8.19 7.79
CA ALA A 126 16.46 -9.51 7.32
C ALA A 126 15.95 -9.48 5.87
N ILE A 127 15.20 -8.44 5.47
CA ILE A 127 14.77 -8.23 4.08
C ILE A 127 16.00 -8.08 3.16
N ARG A 128 17.03 -7.34 3.59
CA ARG A 128 18.27 -7.13 2.82
C ARG A 128 19.12 -8.39 2.68
N GLU A 129 19.17 -9.22 3.72
CA GLU A 129 19.95 -10.47 3.72
C GLU A 129 19.30 -11.56 2.86
N GLU A 130 17.97 -11.56 2.71
CA GLU A 130 17.22 -12.56 1.93
C GLU A 130 16.25 -11.92 0.90
N PRO A 131 16.76 -11.25 -0.14
CA PRO A 131 15.93 -10.49 -1.09
C PRO A 131 14.97 -11.35 -1.93
N HIS A 132 15.21 -12.65 -2.03
CA HIS A 132 14.33 -13.60 -2.75
C HIS A 132 13.19 -14.15 -1.90
N SER A 133 13.17 -13.84 -0.61
CA SER A 133 12.10 -14.23 0.30
C SER A 133 11.36 -12.96 0.73
N PRO A 134 10.32 -12.53 -0.01
CA PRO A 134 9.62 -11.28 0.26
C PRO A 134 8.94 -11.24 1.64
N LEU A 135 8.86 -12.39 2.33
CA LEU A 135 8.34 -12.53 3.68
C LEU A 135 9.44 -12.58 4.75
N THR A 136 10.72 -12.69 4.38
CA THR A 136 11.81 -12.64 5.36
C THR A 136 11.89 -11.24 5.95
N GLY A 137 11.77 -11.14 7.28
CA GLY A 137 11.76 -9.87 8.00
C GLY A 137 10.37 -9.28 8.21
N PHE A 138 9.34 -9.71 7.47
CA PHE A 138 7.96 -9.53 7.90
C PHE A 138 7.71 -10.41 9.12
N ASP A 139 8.13 -9.92 10.29
CA ASP A 139 7.50 -10.33 11.51
C ASP A 139 6.01 -10.01 11.31
N LEU A 140 5.15 -11.03 11.44
CA LEU A 140 3.69 -10.94 11.39
C LEU A 140 3.12 -10.00 12.49
N VAL A 141 3.92 -9.08 13.04
CA VAL A 141 3.51 -7.91 13.81
C VAL A 141 2.47 -7.11 13.05
N ASN A 142 2.49 -7.09 11.70
CA ASN A 142 1.35 -6.59 10.96
C ASN A 142 0.21 -7.63 11.04
N PRO A 143 -0.78 -7.42 11.94
CA PRO A 143 -1.78 -8.43 12.23
C PRO A 143 -2.67 -8.70 11.01
N GLY A 144 -2.71 -7.76 10.06
CA GLY A 144 -3.48 -7.86 8.82
C GLY A 144 -3.04 -9.03 7.96
N ILE A 145 -1.75 -9.18 7.68
CA ILE A 145 -1.24 -10.24 6.79
C ILE A 145 -1.49 -11.62 7.40
N ALA A 146 -1.17 -11.81 8.69
CA ALA A 146 -1.45 -13.07 9.39
C ALA A 146 -2.94 -13.43 9.36
N ARG A 147 -3.83 -12.44 9.52
CA ARG A 147 -5.28 -12.62 9.44
C ARG A 147 -5.73 -12.98 8.03
N LEU A 148 -5.17 -12.36 7.00
CA LEU A 148 -5.46 -12.66 5.60
C LEU A 148 -5.05 -14.10 5.27
N MET A 149 -3.80 -14.46 5.59
CA MET A 149 -3.30 -15.84 5.41
C MET A 149 -4.17 -16.86 6.14
N ALA A 150 -4.53 -16.59 7.40
CA ALA A 150 -5.40 -17.45 8.18
C ALA A 150 -6.78 -17.60 7.53
N ASN A 151 -7.39 -16.51 7.08
CA ASN A 151 -8.70 -16.54 6.40
C ASN A 151 -8.64 -17.34 5.09
N GLN A 152 -7.63 -17.09 4.27
CA GLN A 152 -7.43 -17.79 3.00
C GLN A 152 -7.29 -19.30 3.23
N LEU A 153 -6.47 -19.71 4.21
CA LEU A 153 -6.28 -21.12 4.56
C LEU A 153 -7.56 -21.76 5.12
N MET A 154 -8.27 -21.08 6.01
CA MET A 154 -9.54 -21.57 6.55
C MET A 154 -10.58 -21.79 5.44
N ALA A 155 -10.67 -20.86 4.49
CA ALA A 155 -11.57 -20.97 3.35
C ALA A 155 -11.14 -22.10 2.40
N HIS A 156 -9.85 -22.19 2.06
CA HIS A 156 -9.31 -23.18 1.13
C HIS A 156 -9.54 -24.61 1.61
N TYR A 157 -9.28 -24.88 2.90
CA TYR A 157 -9.46 -26.21 3.49
C TYR A 157 -10.85 -26.45 4.06
N GLN A 158 -11.77 -25.48 3.98
CA GLN A 158 -13.09 -25.51 4.62
C GLN A 158 -13.00 -25.91 6.10
N MET A 159 -12.05 -25.31 6.82
CA MET A 159 -11.76 -25.68 8.20
C MET A 159 -12.96 -25.38 9.10
N THR A 160 -13.32 -26.36 9.94
CA THR A 160 -14.42 -26.23 10.90
C THR A 160 -13.99 -26.54 12.33
N ASP A 161 -12.88 -27.26 12.50
CA ASP A 161 -12.33 -27.62 13.81
C ASP A 161 -10.91 -27.04 13.99
N PRO A 162 -10.53 -26.56 15.19
CA PRO A 162 -9.17 -26.06 15.44
C PRO A 162 -8.04 -27.01 15.03
N SER A 163 -8.26 -28.33 15.08
CA SER A 163 -7.27 -29.33 14.65
C SER A 163 -7.03 -29.36 13.14
N ASP A 164 -7.94 -28.80 12.32
CA ASP A 164 -7.76 -28.70 10.88
C ASP A 164 -6.55 -27.83 10.49
N ALA A 165 -6.11 -26.92 11.38
CA ALA A 165 -4.91 -26.11 11.17
C ALA A 165 -3.62 -26.93 11.01
N ASP A 166 -3.59 -28.18 11.48
CA ASP A 166 -2.44 -29.08 11.33
C ASP A 166 -2.42 -29.85 10.01
N ARG A 167 -3.49 -29.75 9.21
CA ARG A 167 -3.63 -30.42 7.91
C ARG A 167 -3.09 -29.58 6.75
N ILE A 168 -2.57 -28.38 7.03
CA ILE A 168 -2.02 -27.48 6.00
C ILE A 168 -0.84 -28.15 5.32
N GLU A 169 -0.99 -28.43 4.03
CA GLU A 169 0.03 -29.09 3.23
C GLU A 169 1.23 -28.16 2.96
N PRO A 170 2.48 -28.66 2.96
CA PRO A 170 3.67 -27.84 2.74
C PRO A 170 3.67 -27.06 1.41
N ASP A 171 3.05 -27.62 0.37
CA ASP A 171 3.07 -27.06 -0.98
C ASP A 171 1.87 -26.15 -1.30
N VAL A 172 0.95 -25.92 -0.35
CA VAL A 172 -0.19 -25.02 -0.58
C VAL A 172 0.29 -23.57 -0.75
N PHE A 173 -0.30 -22.84 -1.69
CA PHE A 173 -0.01 -21.43 -1.90
C PHE A 173 -0.91 -20.54 -1.03
N VAL A 174 -0.29 -19.59 -0.34
CA VAL A 174 -0.96 -18.57 0.50
C VAL A 174 -0.27 -17.23 0.22
N ILE A 175 -1.04 -16.24 -0.24
CA ILE A 175 -0.51 -14.94 -0.70
C ILE A 175 0.74 -15.13 -1.58
N ASN A 176 0.60 -15.88 -2.67
CA ASN A 176 1.66 -16.16 -3.66
C ASN A 176 2.92 -16.90 -3.16
N ASN A 177 2.94 -17.39 -1.91
CA ASN A 177 4.07 -18.13 -1.35
C ASN A 177 3.64 -19.56 -0.99
N LYS A 178 4.52 -20.55 -1.16
CA LYS A 178 4.23 -21.90 -0.64
C LYS A 178 4.33 -21.87 0.88
N TRP A 179 3.44 -22.60 1.54
CA TRP A 179 3.39 -22.66 3.01
C TRP A 179 4.73 -23.05 3.63
N LYS A 180 5.44 -24.03 3.04
CA LYS A 180 6.77 -24.48 3.50
C LYS A 180 7.86 -23.42 3.43
N ASP A 181 7.71 -22.43 2.55
CA ASP A 181 8.69 -21.36 2.36
C ASP A 181 8.47 -20.22 3.36
N ILE A 182 7.32 -20.20 4.06
CA ILE A 182 7.04 -19.26 5.15
C ILE A 182 7.88 -19.63 6.38
N PRO A 183 8.48 -18.68 7.11
CA PRO A 183 9.23 -18.97 8.34
C PRO A 183 8.42 -19.77 9.36
N SER A 184 9.03 -20.78 9.99
CA SER A 184 8.33 -21.70 10.92
C SER A 184 7.61 -20.98 12.07
N LYS A 185 8.20 -19.91 12.62
CA LYS A 185 7.54 -19.07 13.65
C LYS A 185 6.27 -18.39 13.12
N ALA A 186 6.28 -17.96 11.86
CA ALA A 186 5.13 -17.34 11.22
C ALA A 186 4.04 -18.38 10.94
N GLN A 187 4.41 -19.57 10.46
CA GLN A 187 3.49 -20.71 10.30
C GLN A 187 2.76 -21.03 11.62
N GLU A 188 3.50 -21.18 12.72
CA GLU A 188 2.91 -21.47 14.04
C GLU A 188 1.95 -20.37 14.51
N ARG A 189 2.30 -19.11 14.30
CA ARG A 189 1.43 -17.98 14.65
C ARG A 189 0.15 -17.96 13.83
N ILE A 190 0.23 -18.23 12.53
CA ILE A 190 -0.95 -18.33 11.65
C ILE A 190 -1.81 -19.52 12.09
N LYS A 191 -1.23 -20.69 12.34
CA LYS A 191 -1.95 -21.85 12.89
C LYS A 191 -2.65 -21.53 14.22
N ALA A 192 -1.96 -20.87 15.15
CA ALA A 192 -2.53 -20.45 16.41
C ALA A 192 -3.71 -19.48 16.22
N LEU A 193 -3.62 -18.56 15.25
CA LEU A 193 -4.70 -17.65 14.90
C LEU A 193 -5.91 -18.38 14.30
N ILE A 194 -5.68 -19.35 13.41
CA ILE A 194 -6.74 -20.21 12.85
C ILE A 194 -7.45 -20.95 13.97
N ARG A 195 -6.70 -21.64 14.84
CA ARG A 195 -7.23 -22.36 16.01
C ARG A 195 -8.09 -21.46 16.89
N HIS A 196 -7.60 -20.25 17.17
CA HIS A 196 -8.32 -19.27 17.98
C HIS A 196 -9.60 -18.78 17.31
N LYS A 197 -9.60 -18.55 15.99
CA LYS A 197 -10.82 -18.17 15.27
C LYS A 197 -11.86 -19.29 15.31
N LEU A 198 -11.46 -20.52 14.99
CA LEU A 198 -12.35 -21.68 14.98
C LEU A 198 -12.91 -21.98 16.38
N SER A 199 -12.13 -21.81 17.45
CA SER A 199 -12.63 -21.99 18.82
C SER A 199 -13.69 -20.96 19.24
N LEU A 200 -13.78 -19.83 18.53
CA LEU A 200 -14.82 -18.82 18.71
C LEU A 200 -16.04 -19.06 17.80
N ASN A 201 -16.13 -20.23 17.13
CA ASN A 201 -17.14 -20.53 16.10
C ASN A 201 -17.14 -19.52 14.94
N TYR A 202 -15.98 -18.92 14.64
CA TYR A 202 -15.85 -17.99 13.53
C TYR A 202 -16.04 -18.73 12.20
N ASN A 203 -16.97 -18.24 11.39
CA ASN A 203 -17.16 -18.71 10.02
C ASN A 203 -16.54 -17.69 9.04
N PRO A 204 -15.60 -18.10 8.16
CA PRO A 204 -15.01 -17.22 7.13
C PRO A 204 -16.04 -16.53 6.23
N THR A 205 -17.24 -17.12 6.06
CA THR A 205 -18.33 -16.51 5.29
C THR A 205 -19.01 -15.32 6.00
N MET A 206 -18.60 -14.99 7.23
CA MET A 206 -19.06 -13.80 7.95
C MET A 206 -18.24 -12.55 7.62
N VAL A 207 -17.14 -12.70 6.88
CA VAL A 207 -16.39 -11.56 6.32
C VAL A 207 -16.93 -11.26 4.94
N ASP A 208 -17.09 -9.97 4.63
CA ASP A 208 -17.57 -9.50 3.33
C ASP A 208 -16.70 -10.04 2.18
N PRO A 209 -17.29 -10.35 1.01
CA PRO A 209 -16.57 -10.94 -0.12
C PRO A 209 -15.33 -10.16 -0.56
N GLU A 210 -15.35 -8.83 -0.43
CA GLU A 210 -14.23 -7.94 -0.78
C GLU A 210 -12.95 -8.17 0.07
N TRP A 211 -13.05 -8.91 1.17
CA TRP A 211 -11.92 -9.29 2.03
C TRP A 211 -11.64 -10.80 2.02
N ARG A 212 -12.29 -11.56 1.12
CA ARG A 212 -12.07 -13.00 0.93
C ARG A 212 -11.02 -13.32 -0.14
N ASP A 213 -10.83 -12.42 -1.09
CA ASP A 213 -9.95 -12.56 -2.25
C ASP A 213 -8.62 -11.81 -2.06
#